data_AF-A0A661DHB2-F1
#
_entry.id   AF-A0A661DHB2-F1
#
_cell.length_a   1.000
_cell.length_b   1.000
_cell.length_c   1.000
_cell.angle_alpha   90.00
_cell.angle_beta   90.00
_cell.angle_gamma   90.00
#
_symmetry.space_group_name_H-M   'P 1'
#
loop_
_entity.id
_entity.type
_entity.pdbx_description
1 polymer ?
#
loop_
_entity_poly.entity_id
_entity_poly.type
_entity_poly.pdbx_seq_one_letter_code
_entity_poly.pdbx_strand_id
1 'polypeptide(L)'
;MVGVGTTEYTVGSIMERVLQQILTPPDAQYAQVAMLTDLEVDTTTFTIGQFTIPEDESLLRQGSLLEAKQELMRVVSYDSTPGVVTVIRGEYGTVATAHAAPLFLNMNPTYTRAAIFESVADNLITLSPKLFTAANELLTSITDGVFPIGDDLAVEVLDVNPGDFTTELDLHGTIVDFHPMAGGRALILNVGSQGGSNYSLATGQMVSNSAAMGTVWLRYRRRMAKATSESDTLHDLGVDERWVRIVMFGVAADLFAGRDIPAAETQWVKSVLEAENIRVGSRMSIAGGLYQLRGMLLDDAQAEMKSEYRTRVTMMPTRAVT
;
A
#
# COMPACT_ATOMS: atom_id res chain seq x y z
N MET A 1 23.68 3.72 18.37
CA MET A 1 22.76 3.09 19.33
C MET A 1 21.46 2.87 18.57
N VAL A 2 21.29 1.67 18.00
CA VAL A 2 20.11 1.34 17.17
C VAL A 2 19.01 0.96 18.13
N GLY A 3 18.09 1.88 18.39
CA GLY A 3 16.92 1.63 19.20
C GLY A 3 16.07 0.54 18.55
N VAL A 4 15.56 -0.36 19.38
CA VAL A 4 14.46 -1.27 19.02
C VAL A 4 13.27 -0.40 18.68
N GLY A 5 13.12 -0.07 17.40
CA GLY A 5 11.95 0.59 16.84
C GLY A 5 11.27 -0.38 15.91
N THR A 6 10.09 -0.84 16.25
CA THR A 6 9.10 -1.24 15.25
C THR A 6 8.79 0.02 14.44
N THR A 7 9.63 0.32 13.43
CA THR A 7 9.36 1.41 12.49
C THR A 7 8.29 0.88 11.55
N GLU A 8 7.04 1.06 11.94
CA GLU A 8 5.91 0.72 11.09
C GLU A 8 6.04 1.50 9.77
N TYR A 9 6.15 0.77 8.66
CA TYR A 9 6.25 1.38 7.34
C TYR A 9 4.90 2.01 6.99
N THR A 10 4.90 3.31 6.76
CA THR A 10 3.75 4.07 6.25
C THR A 10 3.90 4.31 4.74
N VAL A 11 2.79 4.65 4.08
CA VAL A 11 2.81 5.08 2.68
C VAL A 11 3.75 6.26 2.47
N GLY A 12 3.74 7.24 3.38
CA GLY A 12 4.66 8.39 3.35
C GLY A 12 6.14 7.98 3.40
N SER A 13 6.49 6.96 4.20
CA SER A 13 7.86 6.43 4.26
C SER A 13 8.31 5.80 2.94
N ILE A 14 7.41 5.15 2.21
CA ILE A 14 7.71 4.62 0.87
C ILE A 14 7.93 5.77 -0.11
N MET A 15 7.05 6.77 -0.09
CA MET A 15 7.16 7.93 -0.97
C MET A 15 8.50 8.65 -0.81
N GLU A 16 8.92 8.89 0.43
CA GLU A 16 10.21 9.51 0.74
C GLU A 16 11.39 8.67 0.25
N ARG A 17 11.33 7.35 0.45
CA ARG A 17 12.37 6.44 -0.06
C ARG A 17 12.43 6.42 -1.58
N VAL A 18 11.29 6.42 -2.28
CA VAL A 18 11.27 6.48 -3.75
C VAL A 18 11.88 7.79 -4.23
N LEU A 19 11.50 8.91 -3.62
CA LEU A 19 12.02 10.23 -3.97
C LEU A 19 13.55 10.28 -3.79
N GLN A 20 14.05 9.87 -2.63
CA GLN A 20 15.48 9.98 -2.29
C GLN A 20 16.36 8.93 -2.96
N GLN A 21 15.88 7.69 -3.13
CA GLN A 21 16.72 6.58 -3.61
C GLN A 21 16.66 6.43 -5.13
N ILE A 22 15.57 6.85 -5.79
CA ILE A 22 15.35 6.58 -7.21
C ILE A 22 15.11 7.86 -8.01
N LEU A 23 14.13 8.68 -7.63
CA LEU A 23 13.66 9.77 -8.50
C LEU A 23 14.56 10.99 -8.51
N THR A 24 15.17 11.32 -7.37
CA THR A 24 15.89 12.58 -7.20
C THR A 24 17.36 12.31 -6.86
N PRO A 25 18.28 12.49 -7.82
CA PRO A 25 19.70 12.45 -7.54
C PRO A 25 20.06 13.43 -6.41
N PRO A 26 21.04 13.11 -5.54
CA PRO A 26 21.43 13.98 -4.42
C PRO A 26 21.77 15.42 -4.84
N ASP A 27 22.28 15.60 -6.06
CA ASP A 27 22.73 16.87 -6.62
C ASP A 27 21.62 17.67 -7.33
N ALA A 28 20.40 17.13 -7.41
CA ALA A 28 19.28 17.70 -8.17
C ALA A 28 18.07 18.00 -7.27
N GLN A 29 18.27 18.86 -6.27
CA GLN A 29 17.19 19.27 -5.36
C GLN A 29 16.29 20.32 -6.02
N TYR A 30 14.99 20.26 -5.70
CA TYR A 30 14.04 21.29 -6.13
C TYR A 30 14.34 22.61 -5.43
N ALA A 31 14.07 23.72 -6.13
CA ALA A 31 14.03 25.02 -5.49
C ALA A 31 12.91 25.04 -4.44
N GLN A 32 13.26 25.48 -3.22
CA GLN A 32 12.36 25.48 -2.08
C GLN A 32 12.27 26.86 -1.46
N VAL A 33 11.07 27.18 -0.96
CA VAL A 33 10.85 28.39 -0.17
C VAL A 33 9.97 28.11 1.03
N ALA A 34 10.30 28.70 2.18
CA ALA A 34 9.51 28.54 3.39
C ALA A 34 8.24 29.40 3.34
N MET A 35 7.10 28.80 3.63
CA MET A 35 5.87 29.52 3.97
C MET A 35 6.00 30.10 5.38
N LEU A 36 5.68 31.39 5.56
CA LEU A 36 5.82 32.09 6.85
C LEU A 36 4.49 32.29 7.60
N THR A 37 3.37 32.13 6.91
CA THR A 37 2.03 32.29 7.48
C THR A 37 1.22 31.03 7.27
N ASP A 38 0.43 30.64 8.29
CA ASP A 38 -0.51 29.53 8.14
C ASP A 38 -1.46 29.77 6.96
N LEU A 39 -1.75 28.68 6.26
CA LEU A 39 -2.56 28.68 5.07
C LEU A 39 -3.80 27.82 5.31
N GLU A 40 -4.91 28.46 5.67
CA GLU A 40 -6.21 27.79 5.80
C GLU A 40 -6.76 27.34 4.44
N VAL A 41 -7.78 26.48 4.44
CA VAL A 41 -8.36 25.85 3.23
C VAL A 41 -8.76 26.88 2.16
N ASP A 42 -9.38 27.99 2.58
CA ASP A 42 -9.87 29.03 1.66
C ASP A 42 -8.87 30.18 1.44
N THR A 43 -7.72 30.16 2.13
CA THR A 43 -6.71 31.22 2.00
C THR A 43 -5.99 31.09 0.65
N THR A 44 -5.95 32.19 -0.09
CA THR A 44 -5.32 32.27 -1.43
C THR A 44 -4.11 33.18 -1.45
N THR A 45 -3.81 33.88 -0.36
CA THR A 45 -2.66 34.78 -0.23
C THR A 45 -1.88 34.47 1.03
N PHE A 46 -0.56 34.33 0.92
CA PHE A 46 0.31 34.06 2.05
C PHE A 46 1.69 34.68 1.83
N THR A 47 2.44 34.81 2.93
CA THR A 47 3.81 35.33 2.88
C THR A 47 4.81 34.19 2.83
N ILE A 48 5.81 34.33 1.96
CA ILE A 48 6.96 33.42 1.86
C ILE A 48 8.22 34.07 2.42
N GLY A 49 9.17 33.23 2.82
CA GLY A 49 10.48 33.62 3.26
C GLY A 49 11.40 33.99 2.10
N GLN A 50 12.65 34.28 2.45
CA GLN A 50 13.70 34.51 1.45
C GLN A 50 14.15 33.17 0.84
N PHE A 51 14.44 33.21 -0.45
CA PHE A 51 15.10 32.10 -1.13
C PHE A 51 16.52 31.93 -0.60
N THR A 52 16.93 30.67 -0.39
CA THR A 52 18.33 30.37 0.00
C THR A 52 19.30 30.73 -1.13
N ILE A 53 18.87 30.53 -2.38
CA ILE A 53 19.58 30.93 -3.58
C ILE A 53 18.79 32.07 -4.22
N PRO A 54 19.32 33.32 -4.26
CA PRO A 54 18.57 34.46 -4.78
C PRO A 54 18.08 34.29 -6.22
N GLU A 55 18.81 33.54 -7.04
CA GLU A 55 18.45 33.26 -8.43
C GLU A 55 17.16 32.41 -8.55
N ASP A 56 16.84 31.59 -7.54
CA ASP A 56 15.64 30.74 -7.53
C ASP A 56 14.36 31.56 -7.43
N GLU A 57 14.42 32.78 -6.87
CA GLU A 57 13.28 33.69 -6.84
C GLU A 57 12.74 33.95 -8.26
N SER A 58 13.63 33.94 -9.26
CA SER A 58 13.25 34.12 -10.66
C SER A 58 12.41 32.98 -11.24
N LEU A 59 12.34 31.82 -10.57
CA LEU A 59 11.48 30.69 -10.93
C LEU A 59 10.04 30.87 -10.41
N LEU A 60 9.84 31.76 -9.42
CA LEU A 60 8.52 32.08 -8.90
C LEU A 60 7.87 33.16 -9.77
N ARG A 61 7.12 32.73 -10.78
CA ARG A 61 6.41 33.60 -11.71
C ARG A 61 4.93 33.25 -11.72
N GLN A 62 4.12 34.13 -12.31
CA GLN A 62 2.75 33.78 -12.64
C GLN A 62 2.73 32.49 -13.48
N GLY A 63 1.90 31.54 -13.07
CA GLY A 63 1.80 30.21 -13.67
C GLY A 63 2.71 29.15 -13.05
N SER A 64 3.69 29.52 -12.22
CA SER A 64 4.51 28.54 -11.49
C SER A 64 3.65 27.71 -10.55
N LEU A 65 4.04 26.45 -10.37
CA LEU A 65 3.40 25.51 -9.46
C LEU A 65 4.17 25.48 -8.14
N LEU A 66 3.43 25.57 -7.04
CA LEU A 66 3.93 25.36 -5.69
C LEU A 66 3.31 24.10 -5.13
N GLU A 67 4.14 23.26 -4.53
CA GLU A 67 3.71 22.04 -3.85
C GLU A 67 3.83 22.21 -2.34
N ALA A 68 2.72 21.98 -1.63
CA ALA A 68 2.64 21.89 -0.18
C ALA A 68 2.11 20.50 0.21
N LYS A 69 3.00 19.60 0.65
CA LYS A 69 2.66 18.17 0.85
C LYS A 69 2.05 17.60 -0.44
N GLN A 70 0.82 17.08 -0.40
CA GLN A 70 0.12 16.56 -1.59
C GLN A 70 -0.69 17.62 -2.33
N GLU A 71 -0.74 18.86 -1.84
CA GLU A 71 -1.49 19.92 -2.49
C GLU A 71 -0.62 20.64 -3.52
N LEU A 72 -1.20 20.91 -4.69
CA LEU A 72 -0.62 21.74 -5.73
C LEU A 72 -1.36 23.07 -5.83
N MET A 73 -0.60 24.15 -5.91
CA MET A 73 -1.11 25.51 -5.96
C MET A 73 -0.47 26.25 -7.13
N ARG A 74 -1.26 26.92 -7.98
CA ARG A 74 -0.74 27.72 -9.09
C ARG A 74 -0.61 29.18 -8.70
N VAL A 75 0.56 29.76 -8.90
CA VAL A 75 0.83 31.18 -8.63
C VAL A 75 0.07 32.06 -9.63
N VAL A 76 -0.71 32.99 -9.10
CA VAL A 76 -1.42 34.03 -9.86
C VAL A 76 -0.59 35.30 -9.91
N SER A 77 -0.03 35.70 -8.77
CA SER A 77 0.83 36.87 -8.65
C SER A 77 1.81 36.70 -7.51
N TYR A 78 2.96 37.36 -7.63
CA TYR A 78 3.99 37.41 -6.61
C TYR A 78 4.50 38.85 -6.50
N ASP A 79 4.54 39.38 -5.28
CA ASP A 79 5.17 40.65 -4.95
C ASP A 79 6.42 40.37 -4.10
N SER A 80 7.60 40.62 -4.67
CA SER A 80 8.89 40.36 -4.03
C SER A 80 9.22 41.32 -2.90
N THR A 81 8.57 42.49 -2.81
CA THR A 81 8.86 43.47 -1.75
C THR A 81 8.33 43.01 -0.39
N PRO A 82 7.04 42.66 -0.23
CA PRO A 82 6.51 42.07 0.99
C PRO A 82 6.62 40.53 1.01
N GLY A 83 7.08 39.89 -0.07
CA GLY A 83 7.13 38.43 -0.18
C GLY A 83 5.76 37.78 -0.20
N VAL A 84 4.76 38.43 -0.80
CA VAL A 84 3.37 37.95 -0.81
C VAL A 84 3.08 37.22 -2.11
N VAL A 85 2.61 35.98 -1.99
CA VAL A 85 2.19 35.15 -3.12
C VAL A 85 0.68 35.01 -3.09
N THR A 86 0.05 35.17 -4.25
CA THR A 86 -1.35 34.84 -4.48
C THR A 86 -1.43 33.59 -5.34
N VAL A 87 -2.23 32.62 -4.93
CA VAL A 87 -2.35 31.31 -5.60
C VAL A 87 -3.79 30.90 -5.86
N ILE A 88 -3.97 30.00 -6.83
CA ILE A 88 -5.15 29.15 -6.95
C ILE A 88 -4.81 27.82 -6.28
N ARG A 89 -5.66 27.39 -5.34
CA ARG A 89 -5.52 26.18 -4.52
C ARG A 89 -6.09 24.95 -5.24
N GLY A 90 -5.67 23.75 -4.82
CA GLY A 90 -6.24 22.49 -5.31
C GLY A 90 -6.09 22.26 -6.82
N GLU A 91 -4.97 22.68 -7.41
CA GLU A 91 -4.72 22.51 -8.83
C GLU A 91 -4.44 21.06 -9.21
N TYR A 92 -4.65 20.74 -10.49
CA TYR A 92 -4.49 19.39 -11.05
C TYR A 92 -5.26 18.29 -10.29
N GLY A 93 -6.41 18.64 -9.71
CA GLY A 93 -7.27 17.69 -8.99
C GLY A 93 -6.84 17.39 -7.55
N THR A 94 -5.86 18.13 -7.02
CA THR A 94 -5.51 18.07 -5.59
C THR A 94 -6.56 18.77 -4.72
N VAL A 95 -6.62 18.41 -3.44
CA VAL A 95 -7.61 18.98 -2.51
C VAL A 95 -6.95 20.06 -1.65
N ALA A 96 -7.56 21.24 -1.60
CA ALA A 96 -7.10 22.33 -0.75
C ALA A 96 -7.15 21.91 0.72
N THR A 97 -6.00 21.97 1.40
CA THR A 97 -5.85 21.54 2.79
C THR A 97 -5.23 22.66 3.63
N ALA A 98 -5.50 22.69 4.93
CA ALA A 98 -4.81 23.62 5.81
C ALA A 98 -3.32 23.23 5.97
N HIS A 99 -2.42 24.19 5.87
CA HIS A 99 -0.99 24.00 6.10
C HIS A 99 -0.50 24.96 7.18
N ALA A 100 0.24 24.42 8.16
CA ALA A 100 0.86 25.22 9.21
C ALA A 100 2.25 25.69 8.79
N ALA A 101 2.60 26.93 9.12
CA ALA A 101 3.94 27.47 8.97
C ALA A 101 4.83 27.07 10.17
N PRO A 102 6.17 26.95 9.99
CA PRO A 102 6.87 27.00 8.70
C PRO A 102 6.75 25.68 7.94
N LEU A 103 6.45 25.76 6.64
CA LEU A 103 6.45 24.62 5.71
C LEU A 103 7.26 24.95 4.47
N PHE A 104 8.15 24.06 4.04
CA PHE A 104 8.86 24.23 2.77
C PHE A 104 7.96 23.87 1.59
N LEU A 105 7.89 24.78 0.64
CA LEU A 105 7.16 24.64 -0.61
C LEU A 105 8.15 24.27 -1.72
N ASN A 106 7.90 23.16 -2.41
CA ASN A 106 8.69 22.81 -3.60
C ASN A 106 8.15 23.61 -4.79
N MET A 107 9.03 24.22 -5.57
CA MET A 107 8.66 24.97 -6.76
C MET A 107 8.84 24.13 -8.02
N ASN A 108 7.81 24.10 -8.87
CA ASN A 108 7.77 23.38 -10.14
C ASN A 108 8.38 21.97 -10.06
N PRO A 109 7.96 21.11 -9.11
CA PRO A 109 8.54 19.79 -8.97
C PRO A 109 8.25 18.94 -10.22
N THR A 110 9.28 18.24 -10.71
CA THR A 110 9.17 17.28 -11.83
C THR A 110 8.27 16.10 -11.46
N TYR A 111 8.45 15.60 -10.24
CA TYR A 111 7.64 14.53 -9.64
C TYR A 111 6.88 15.13 -8.46
N THR A 112 5.60 15.41 -8.65
CA THR A 112 4.76 15.93 -7.57
C THR A 112 4.49 14.83 -6.55
N ARG A 113 4.49 15.18 -5.26
CA ARG A 113 4.17 14.27 -4.15
C ARG A 113 2.79 13.64 -4.31
N ALA A 114 1.82 14.39 -4.86
CA ALA A 114 0.50 13.87 -5.21
C ALA A 114 0.57 12.74 -6.26
N ALA A 115 1.35 12.92 -7.33
CA ALA A 115 1.51 11.88 -8.35
C ALA A 115 2.25 10.66 -7.81
N ILE A 116 3.24 10.87 -6.93
CA ILE A 116 3.94 9.78 -6.24
C ILE A 116 2.95 9.00 -5.35
N PHE A 117 2.11 9.70 -4.58
CA PHE A 117 1.11 9.06 -3.73
C PHE A 117 0.13 8.19 -4.51
N GLU A 118 -0.49 8.73 -5.57
CA GLU A 118 -1.41 7.96 -6.41
C GLU A 118 -0.73 6.74 -7.04
N SER A 119 0.50 6.90 -7.52
CA SER A 119 1.26 5.79 -8.08
C SER A 119 1.60 4.73 -7.02
N VAL A 120 1.93 5.12 -5.78
CA VAL A 120 2.14 4.18 -4.66
C VAL A 120 0.83 3.44 -4.36
N ALA A 121 -0.27 4.17 -4.24
CA ALA A 121 -1.59 3.62 -3.93
C ALA A 121 -2.04 2.60 -4.98
N ASP A 122 -1.83 2.90 -6.26
CA ASP A 122 -2.12 2.00 -7.38
C ASP A 122 -1.17 0.79 -7.43
N ASN A 123 0.11 0.98 -7.12
CA ASN A 123 1.06 -0.13 -7.05
C ASN A 123 0.77 -1.09 -5.89
N LEU A 124 0.27 -0.60 -4.75
CA LEU A 124 -0.12 -1.43 -3.61
C LEU A 124 -1.31 -2.34 -3.94
N ILE A 125 -2.38 -1.78 -4.51
CA ILE A 125 -3.58 -2.56 -4.84
C ILE A 125 -3.30 -3.59 -5.96
N THR A 126 -2.40 -3.29 -6.91
CA THR A 126 -2.05 -4.21 -8.01
C THR A 126 -1.15 -5.39 -7.58
N LEU A 127 -0.64 -5.41 -6.35
CA LEU A 127 -0.01 -6.61 -5.80
C LEU A 127 -1.03 -7.75 -5.66
N SER A 128 -2.29 -7.43 -5.39
CA SER A 128 -3.39 -8.38 -5.41
C SER A 128 -3.86 -8.65 -6.86
N PRO A 129 -4.19 -9.91 -7.24
CA PRO A 129 -4.22 -11.13 -6.42
C PRO A 129 -2.90 -11.93 -6.44
N LYS A 130 -1.82 -11.36 -6.97
CA LYS A 130 -0.55 -12.08 -7.18
C LYS A 130 0.16 -12.41 -5.86
N LEU A 131 0.08 -11.51 -4.90
CA LEU A 131 0.54 -11.69 -3.53
C LEU A 131 -0.65 -11.57 -2.58
N PHE A 132 -0.53 -12.17 -1.39
CA PHE A 132 -1.47 -12.03 -0.28
C PHE A 132 -0.73 -12.15 1.05
N THR A 133 -1.17 -11.42 2.08
CA THR A 133 -0.73 -11.67 3.46
C THR A 133 -1.73 -12.60 4.15
N ALA A 134 -1.29 -13.34 5.17
CA ALA A 134 -2.19 -14.15 5.99
C ALA A 134 -2.36 -13.52 7.38
N ALA A 135 -3.59 -13.48 7.88
CA ALA A 135 -3.88 -13.12 9.27
C ALA A 135 -4.53 -14.29 10.00
N ASN A 136 -4.43 -14.24 11.34
CA ASN A 136 -5.09 -15.17 12.24
C ASN A 136 -5.96 -14.36 13.20
N GLU A 137 -7.19 -14.82 13.43
CA GLU A 137 -8.14 -14.16 14.32
C GLU A 137 -8.94 -15.22 15.08
N LEU A 138 -9.15 -14.99 16.38
CA LEU A 138 -10.06 -15.80 17.18
C LEU A 138 -11.46 -15.19 17.06
N LEU A 139 -12.34 -15.88 16.36
CA LEU A 139 -13.71 -15.43 16.13
C LEU A 139 -14.65 -16.05 17.17
N THR A 140 -15.66 -15.29 17.56
CA THR A 140 -16.75 -15.76 18.44
C THR A 140 -18.03 -15.86 17.63
N SER A 141 -18.76 -16.96 17.79
CA SER A 141 -20.03 -17.20 17.10
C SER A 141 -21.09 -16.21 17.58
N ILE A 142 -21.83 -15.62 16.65
CA ILE A 142 -23.05 -14.82 16.95
C ILE A 142 -24.33 -15.63 16.76
N THR A 143 -24.26 -16.68 15.94
CA THR A 143 -25.31 -17.67 15.72
C THR A 143 -24.67 -18.92 15.12
N ASP A 144 -25.38 -20.05 15.15
CA ASP A 144 -24.84 -21.35 14.74
C ASP A 144 -24.13 -21.28 13.37
N GLY A 145 -22.81 -21.51 13.39
CA GLY A 145 -21.96 -21.55 12.19
C GLY A 145 -21.58 -20.19 11.59
N VAL A 146 -21.95 -19.06 12.20
CA VAL A 146 -21.65 -17.71 11.69
C VAL A 146 -20.73 -16.95 12.65
N PHE A 147 -19.59 -16.55 12.12
CA PHE A 147 -18.52 -15.90 12.86
C PHE A 147 -18.15 -14.57 12.17
N PRO A 148 -18.50 -13.40 12.73
CA PRO A 148 -18.15 -12.11 12.15
C PRO A 148 -16.62 -11.92 12.17
N ILE A 149 -16.09 -11.34 11.10
CA ILE A 149 -14.67 -11.01 10.91
C ILE A 149 -14.54 -9.49 10.93
N GLY A 150 -13.65 -8.95 11.76
CA GLY A 150 -13.42 -7.51 11.86
C GLY A 150 -12.60 -6.92 10.72
N ASP A 151 -11.94 -7.76 9.92
CA ASP A 151 -11.09 -7.36 8.79
C ASP A 151 -11.84 -7.38 7.44
N ASP A 152 -12.07 -6.20 6.86
CA ASP A 152 -12.68 -6.01 5.54
C ASP A 152 -11.80 -6.48 4.37
N LEU A 153 -10.54 -6.83 4.64
CA LEU A 153 -9.60 -7.36 3.66
C LEU A 153 -9.60 -8.89 3.60
N ALA A 154 -10.31 -9.60 4.48
CA ALA A 154 -10.32 -11.05 4.53
C ALA A 154 -10.98 -11.70 3.30
N VAL A 155 -10.23 -12.34 2.39
CA VAL A 155 -10.77 -12.87 1.11
C VAL A 155 -11.08 -14.37 1.16
N GLU A 156 -10.14 -15.18 1.64
CA GLU A 156 -10.20 -16.64 1.50
C GLU A 156 -9.73 -17.32 2.78
N VAL A 157 -10.43 -18.38 3.17
CA VAL A 157 -10.06 -19.22 4.32
C VAL A 157 -8.84 -20.06 3.96
N LEU A 158 -7.80 -19.99 4.80
CA LEU A 158 -6.62 -20.85 4.70
C LEU A 158 -6.72 -22.05 5.64
N ASP A 159 -7.21 -21.82 6.86
CA ASP A 159 -7.34 -22.85 7.89
C ASP A 159 -8.38 -22.42 8.94
N VAL A 160 -9.09 -23.39 9.52
CA VAL A 160 -10.05 -23.17 10.59
C VAL A 160 -9.81 -24.23 11.66
N ASN A 161 -9.54 -23.79 12.88
CA ASN A 161 -9.38 -24.69 14.01
C ASN A 161 -10.39 -24.36 15.12
N PRO A 162 -10.87 -25.37 15.87
CA PRO A 162 -11.67 -25.13 17.06
C PRO A 162 -10.88 -24.29 18.07
N GLY A 163 -11.57 -23.34 18.73
CA GLY A 163 -10.95 -22.49 19.76
C GLY A 163 -10.45 -23.29 20.96
N ASP A 164 -11.17 -24.38 21.29
CA ASP A 164 -10.73 -25.41 22.21
C ASP A 164 -9.88 -26.39 21.41
N PHE A 165 -8.61 -26.60 21.77
CA PHE A 165 -7.57 -27.43 21.12
C PHE A 165 -7.92 -28.92 20.90
N THR A 166 -9.10 -29.18 20.35
CA THR A 166 -9.66 -30.49 20.01
C THR A 166 -9.20 -30.81 18.60
N THR A 167 -8.32 -31.80 18.47
CA THR A 167 -7.60 -32.08 17.20
C THR A 167 -8.36 -33.01 16.26
N GLU A 168 -9.63 -33.30 16.53
CA GLU A 168 -10.40 -34.36 15.85
C GLU A 168 -11.49 -33.84 14.91
N LEU A 169 -11.66 -32.51 14.79
CA LEU A 169 -12.69 -31.90 13.95
C LEU A 169 -12.08 -31.31 12.68
N ASP A 170 -12.51 -31.83 11.52
CA ASP A 170 -12.20 -31.24 10.22
C ASP A 170 -13.21 -30.13 9.93
N LEU A 171 -12.78 -28.87 10.05
CA LEU A 171 -13.63 -27.70 9.86
C LEU A 171 -13.32 -27.03 8.53
N HIS A 172 -14.37 -26.81 7.74
CA HIS A 172 -14.29 -26.06 6.49
C HIS A 172 -15.24 -24.87 6.58
N GLY A 173 -14.83 -23.75 6.02
CA GLY A 173 -15.65 -22.56 5.98
C GLY A 173 -15.32 -21.68 4.80
N THR A 174 -16.22 -20.75 4.52
CA THR A 174 -16.08 -19.75 3.45
C THR A 174 -16.30 -18.38 4.04
N ILE A 175 -15.49 -17.42 3.61
CA ILE A 175 -15.72 -16.01 3.93
C ILE A 175 -16.78 -15.49 2.97
N VAL A 176 -17.82 -14.87 3.53
CA VAL A 176 -18.87 -14.21 2.79
C VAL A 176 -19.01 -12.77 3.25
N ASP A 177 -19.57 -11.94 2.38
CA ASP A 177 -20.03 -10.62 2.79
C ASP A 177 -21.24 -10.80 3.72
N PHE A 178 -21.21 -10.16 4.89
CA PHE A 178 -22.23 -10.33 5.93
C PHE A 178 -22.70 -8.97 6.42
N HIS A 179 -24.01 -8.80 6.58
CA HIS A 179 -24.57 -7.57 7.11
C HIS A 179 -25.68 -7.90 8.09
N PRO A 180 -25.55 -7.47 9.36
CA PRO A 180 -26.76 -7.10 10.06
C PRO A 180 -26.89 -5.58 10.14
N MET A 181 -25.87 -4.80 10.59
CA MET A 181 -26.06 -3.34 10.77
C MET A 181 -24.86 -2.37 10.57
N ALA A 182 -23.62 -2.77 10.24
CA ALA A 182 -22.53 -1.78 10.04
C ALA A 182 -21.35 -2.22 9.15
N GLY A 183 -21.56 -3.18 8.24
CA GLY A 183 -20.47 -3.75 7.45
C GLY A 183 -19.72 -4.85 8.20
N GLY A 184 -19.11 -5.74 7.42
CA GLY A 184 -18.31 -6.84 7.93
C GLY A 184 -18.32 -8.03 6.99
N ARG A 185 -17.27 -8.83 7.07
CA ARG A 185 -17.22 -10.16 6.48
C ARG A 185 -17.61 -11.16 7.56
N ALA A 186 -18.04 -12.35 7.19
CA ALA A 186 -18.22 -13.44 8.14
C ALA A 186 -17.65 -14.73 7.59
N LEU A 187 -17.03 -15.51 8.47
CA LEU A 187 -16.77 -16.91 8.24
C LEU A 187 -18.07 -17.66 8.49
N ILE A 188 -18.57 -18.31 7.43
CA ILE A 188 -19.61 -19.33 7.56
C ILE A 188 -18.91 -20.67 7.55
N LEU A 189 -19.01 -21.39 8.65
CA LEU A 189 -18.58 -22.77 8.71
C LEU A 189 -19.64 -23.65 8.07
N ASN A 190 -19.20 -24.75 7.47
CA ASN A 190 -20.08 -25.81 7.02
C ASN A 190 -20.59 -26.60 8.24
N VAL A 191 -21.38 -25.96 9.09
CA VAL A 191 -22.04 -26.60 10.24
C VAL A 191 -23.44 -26.94 9.81
N GLY A 192 -23.78 -28.23 9.84
CA GLY A 192 -25.16 -28.65 9.78
C GLY A 192 -25.90 -28.08 10.99
N SER A 193 -26.71 -27.05 10.78
CA SER A 193 -27.82 -26.71 11.66
C SER A 193 -28.63 -28.00 11.90
N GLN A 194 -29.16 -28.18 13.11
CA GLN A 194 -30.15 -29.23 13.38
C GLN A 194 -31.22 -29.23 12.26
N GLY A 195 -31.15 -30.26 11.40
CA GLY A 195 -31.78 -30.29 10.07
C GLY A 195 -30.82 -30.63 8.91
N GLY A 196 -29.53 -30.89 9.21
CA GLY A 196 -28.41 -31.01 8.28
C GLY A 196 -28.67 -31.73 6.96
N SER A 197 -28.37 -31.05 5.85
CA SER A 197 -28.11 -31.70 4.57
C SER A 197 -26.77 -32.42 4.68
N ASN A 198 -26.84 -33.76 4.74
CA ASN A 198 -25.67 -34.62 4.75
C ASN A 198 -24.82 -34.39 3.49
N TYR A 199 -23.53 -34.14 3.63
CA TYR A 199 -22.60 -34.32 2.52
C TYR A 199 -21.96 -35.71 2.66
N SER A 200 -22.21 -36.60 1.69
CA SER A 200 -21.51 -37.88 1.65
C SER A 200 -20.14 -37.66 1.03
N LEU A 201 -19.08 -38.03 1.75
CA LEU A 201 -17.80 -38.30 1.10
C LEU A 201 -18.00 -39.41 0.06
N ALA A 202 -17.18 -39.46 -1.00
CA ALA A 202 -17.27 -40.49 -2.03
C ALA A 202 -17.16 -41.94 -1.49
N THR A 203 -16.74 -42.09 -0.23
CA THR A 203 -16.66 -43.34 0.55
C THR A 203 -17.92 -43.67 1.36
N GLY A 204 -18.97 -42.84 1.34
CA GLY A 204 -20.26 -43.11 1.99
C GLY A 204 -20.30 -42.90 3.52
N GLN A 205 -19.25 -42.33 4.11
CA GLN A 205 -19.22 -42.04 5.55
C GLN A 205 -19.92 -40.71 5.87
N MET A 206 -20.85 -40.74 6.83
CA MET A 206 -21.52 -39.56 7.38
C MET A 206 -20.68 -38.99 8.53
N VAL A 207 -20.34 -37.69 8.47
CA VAL A 207 -19.68 -36.97 9.57
C VAL A 207 -20.70 -36.04 10.19
N SER A 208 -21.15 -36.37 11.41
CA SER A 208 -22.04 -35.52 12.21
C SER A 208 -21.18 -34.66 13.13
N ASN A 209 -21.24 -33.34 12.99
CA ASN A 209 -20.65 -32.43 13.99
C ASN A 209 -21.75 -31.77 14.81
N SER A 210 -21.72 -31.96 16.13
CA SER A 210 -22.73 -31.49 17.09
C SER A 210 -22.07 -30.64 18.18
N ALA A 211 -21.26 -29.67 17.79
CA ALA A 211 -20.82 -28.61 18.68
C ALA A 211 -21.36 -27.28 18.17
N ALA A 212 -22.22 -26.64 18.97
CA ALA A 212 -22.40 -25.19 18.92
C ALA A 212 -21.05 -24.59 19.34
N MET A 213 -20.15 -24.41 18.37
CA MET A 213 -18.81 -23.93 18.64
C MET A 213 -18.89 -22.46 19.01
N GLY A 214 -18.57 -22.13 20.26
CA GLY A 214 -18.56 -20.75 20.74
C GLY A 214 -17.47 -19.92 20.07
N THR A 215 -16.33 -20.53 19.75
CA THR A 215 -15.16 -19.84 19.17
C THR A 215 -14.38 -20.69 18.18
N VAL A 216 -13.75 -20.03 17.20
CA VAL A 216 -12.85 -20.66 16.21
C VAL A 216 -11.63 -19.79 15.92
N TRP A 217 -10.48 -20.43 15.75
CA TRP A 217 -9.30 -19.80 15.17
C TRP A 217 -9.39 -19.85 13.66
N LEU A 218 -9.53 -18.69 13.02
CA LEU A 218 -9.52 -18.56 11.57
C LEU A 218 -8.14 -18.07 11.13
N ARG A 219 -7.55 -18.73 10.15
CA ARG A 219 -6.45 -18.21 9.34
C ARG A 219 -6.98 -17.90 7.95
N TYR A 220 -6.72 -16.70 7.43
CA TYR A 220 -7.28 -16.26 6.15
C TYR A 220 -6.30 -15.43 5.33
N ARG A 221 -6.49 -15.41 4.01
CA ARG A 221 -5.81 -14.51 3.07
C ARG A 221 -6.42 -13.11 3.15
N ARG A 222 -5.57 -12.09 3.23
CA ARG A 222 -5.95 -10.69 3.11
C ARG A 222 -5.66 -10.20 1.70
N ARG A 223 -6.58 -9.42 1.11
CA ARG A 223 -6.28 -8.58 -0.06
C ARG A 223 -5.53 -7.33 0.37
N MET A 224 -4.94 -6.66 -0.60
CA MET A 224 -4.35 -5.34 -0.42
C MET A 224 -5.40 -4.26 -0.61
N ALA A 225 -5.40 -3.27 0.28
CA ALA A 225 -6.22 -2.07 0.14
C ALA A 225 -5.48 -0.99 -0.65
N LYS A 226 -6.23 -0.06 -1.27
CA LYS A 226 -5.67 1.18 -1.80
C LYS A 226 -5.43 2.14 -0.64
N ALA A 227 -4.28 2.80 -0.64
CA ALA A 227 -3.98 3.84 0.33
C ALA A 227 -4.90 5.07 0.15
N THR A 228 -5.28 5.68 1.26
CA THR A 228 -6.12 6.88 1.34
C THR A 228 -5.39 8.07 1.98
N SER A 229 -4.32 7.80 2.73
CA SER A 229 -3.46 8.80 3.37
C SER A 229 -2.00 8.35 3.39
N GLU A 230 -1.07 9.30 3.50
CA GLU A 230 0.35 9.00 3.72
C GLU A 230 0.62 8.36 5.09
N SER A 231 -0.29 8.56 6.05
CA SER A 231 -0.22 7.97 7.38
C SER A 231 -0.64 6.50 7.40
N ASP A 232 -1.27 5.99 6.34
CA ASP A 232 -1.73 4.61 6.28
C ASP A 232 -0.52 3.66 6.42
N THR A 233 -0.66 2.69 7.31
CA THR A 233 0.38 1.71 7.58
C THR A 233 0.27 0.55 6.59
N LEU A 234 1.40 -0.07 6.23
CA LEU A 234 1.37 -1.23 5.34
C LEU A 234 0.59 -2.40 5.95
N HIS A 235 0.62 -2.54 7.27
CA HIS A 235 -0.11 -3.57 7.98
C HIS A 235 -1.63 -3.43 7.82
N ASP A 236 -2.15 -2.21 7.97
CA ASP A 236 -3.57 -1.92 7.81
C ASP A 236 -4.01 -2.12 6.36
N LEU A 237 -3.13 -1.82 5.40
CA LEU A 237 -3.36 -2.04 3.97
C LEU A 237 -3.19 -3.50 3.52
N GLY A 238 -2.85 -4.42 4.43
CA GLY A 238 -2.66 -5.84 4.10
C GLY A 238 -1.39 -6.15 3.30
N VAL A 239 -0.38 -5.27 3.36
CA VAL A 239 0.88 -5.35 2.62
C VAL A 239 2.03 -5.70 3.56
N ASP A 240 2.88 -6.64 3.16
CA ASP A 240 4.08 -7.02 3.90
C ASP A 240 5.24 -6.05 3.59
N GLU A 241 6.02 -5.68 4.61
CA GLU A 241 7.17 -4.77 4.48
C GLU A 241 8.25 -5.30 3.52
N ARG A 242 8.36 -6.62 3.35
CA ARG A 242 9.29 -7.24 2.38
C ARG A 242 9.02 -6.80 0.95
N TRP A 243 7.78 -6.43 0.63
CA TRP A 243 7.37 -6.07 -0.73
C TRP A 243 7.54 -4.58 -1.05
N VAL A 244 8.04 -3.78 -0.10
CA VAL A 244 8.29 -2.34 -0.30
C VAL A 244 9.12 -2.08 -1.55
N ARG A 245 10.18 -2.87 -1.79
CA ARG A 245 11.02 -2.73 -3.00
C ARG A 245 10.22 -2.94 -4.30
N ILE A 246 9.29 -3.88 -4.33
CA ILE A 246 8.43 -4.16 -5.50
C ILE A 246 7.59 -2.93 -5.82
N VAL A 247 7.00 -2.30 -4.80
CA VAL A 247 6.20 -1.07 -4.93
C VAL A 247 7.08 0.08 -5.40
N MET A 248 8.24 0.29 -4.77
CA MET A 248 9.16 1.38 -5.11
C MET A 248 9.57 1.38 -6.59
N PHE A 249 9.95 0.22 -7.14
CA PHE A 249 10.34 0.12 -8.54
C PHE A 249 9.17 0.25 -9.52
N GLY A 250 7.97 -0.20 -9.13
CA GLY A 250 6.75 0.02 -9.90
C GLY A 250 6.39 1.51 -10.00
N VAL A 251 6.44 2.20 -8.87
CA VAL A 251 6.18 3.65 -8.80
C VAL A 251 7.17 4.42 -9.65
N ALA A 252 8.46 4.11 -9.54
CA ALA A 252 9.47 4.75 -10.37
C ALA A 252 9.21 4.47 -11.87
N ALA A 253 8.91 3.24 -12.26
CA ALA A 253 8.62 2.89 -13.64
C ALA A 253 7.43 3.68 -14.21
N ASP A 254 6.35 3.79 -13.45
CA ASP A 254 5.14 4.52 -13.84
C ASP A 254 5.40 6.02 -13.99
N LEU A 255 6.22 6.61 -13.11
CA LEU A 255 6.58 8.02 -13.16
C LEU A 255 7.55 8.36 -14.30
N PHE A 256 8.41 7.42 -14.70
CA PHE A 256 9.31 7.58 -15.84
C PHE A 256 8.64 7.26 -17.19
N ALA A 257 7.55 6.49 -17.19
CA ALA A 257 6.88 6.09 -18.42
C ALA A 257 6.32 7.30 -19.18
N GLY A 258 6.73 7.46 -20.44
CA GLY A 258 6.19 8.48 -21.35
C GLY A 258 6.65 9.91 -21.06
N ARG A 259 7.62 10.12 -20.16
CA ARG A 259 8.23 11.44 -19.89
C ARG A 259 9.63 11.54 -20.50
N ASP A 260 9.99 12.77 -20.89
CA ASP A 260 11.37 13.10 -21.21
C ASP A 260 12.10 13.42 -19.90
N ILE A 261 13.17 12.67 -19.62
CA ILE A 261 13.83 12.66 -18.31
C ILE A 261 15.18 13.37 -18.46
N PRO A 262 15.53 14.31 -17.58
CA PRO A 262 16.84 14.95 -17.60
C PRO A 262 17.99 13.92 -17.64
N ALA A 263 19.06 14.24 -18.36
CA ALA A 263 20.19 13.33 -18.54
C ALA A 263 20.84 12.90 -17.20
N ALA A 264 20.84 13.79 -16.20
CA ALA A 264 21.36 13.50 -14.86
C ALA A 264 20.54 12.41 -14.14
N GLU A 265 19.22 12.52 -14.15
CA GLU A 265 18.31 11.51 -13.59
C GLU A 265 18.44 10.17 -14.33
N THR A 266 18.54 10.23 -15.66
CA THR A 266 18.75 9.04 -16.51
C THR A 266 20.02 8.30 -16.11
N GLN A 267 21.13 9.01 -15.89
CA GLN A 267 22.41 8.40 -15.48
C GLN A 267 22.34 7.83 -14.06
N TRP A 268 21.69 8.54 -13.14
CA TRP A 268 21.48 8.08 -11.77
C TRP A 268 20.67 6.78 -11.73
N VAL A 269 19.50 6.73 -12.37
CA VAL A 269 18.66 5.53 -12.35
C VAL A 269 19.35 4.36 -13.06
N LYS A 270 20.14 4.64 -14.09
CA LYS A 270 20.96 3.62 -14.74
C LYS A 270 22.00 3.03 -13.77
N SER A 271 22.65 3.84 -12.93
CA SER A 271 23.60 3.32 -11.95
C SER A 271 22.90 2.48 -10.88
N VAL A 272 21.68 2.86 -10.46
CA VAL A 272 20.84 2.06 -9.56
C VAL A 272 20.49 0.70 -10.17
N LEU A 273 20.08 0.67 -11.45
CA LEU A 273 19.76 -0.57 -12.16
C LEU A 273 21.00 -1.45 -12.38
N GLU A 274 22.14 -0.87 -12.73
CA GLU A 274 23.40 -1.58 -12.88
C GLU A 274 23.88 -2.17 -11.54
N ALA A 275 23.63 -1.49 -10.41
CA ALA A 275 23.91 -2.01 -9.07
C ALA A 275 23.06 -3.25 -8.74
N GLU A 276 21.82 -3.29 -9.22
CA GLU A 276 20.93 -4.47 -9.13
C GLU A 276 21.18 -5.50 -10.25
N ASN A 277 22.33 -5.40 -10.94
CA ASN A 277 22.76 -6.29 -12.03
C ASN A 277 21.83 -6.32 -13.25
N ILE A 278 21.00 -5.27 -13.43
CA ILE A 278 20.18 -5.06 -14.62
C ILE A 278 20.92 -4.16 -15.59
N ARG A 279 21.33 -4.72 -16.73
CA ARG A 279 21.94 -3.94 -17.81
C ARG A 279 20.86 -3.23 -18.62
N VAL A 280 20.76 -1.92 -18.47
CA VAL A 280 19.92 -1.09 -19.33
C VAL A 280 20.67 -0.85 -20.64
N GLY A 281 20.31 -1.62 -21.67
CA GLY A 281 20.85 -1.42 -23.02
C GLY A 281 20.37 -0.11 -23.65
N SER A 282 21.03 0.35 -24.71
CA SER A 282 20.67 1.60 -25.42
C SER A 282 19.26 1.59 -26.06
N ARG A 283 18.60 0.43 -26.15
CA ARG A 283 17.24 0.25 -26.68
C ARG A 283 16.18 -0.02 -25.61
N MET A 284 16.58 -0.40 -24.40
CA MET A 284 15.64 -0.62 -23.30
C MET A 284 15.40 0.74 -22.63
N SER A 285 14.15 1.20 -22.59
CA SER A 285 13.83 2.39 -21.80
C SER A 285 14.09 2.09 -20.32
N ILE A 286 14.50 3.10 -19.54
CA ILE A 286 14.72 2.96 -18.09
C ILE A 286 13.47 2.40 -17.40
N ALA A 287 12.29 2.88 -17.79
CA ALA A 287 11.01 2.35 -17.32
C ALA A 287 10.87 0.85 -17.62
N GLY A 288 11.27 0.38 -18.80
CA GLY A 288 11.27 -1.05 -19.14
C GLY A 288 12.21 -1.88 -18.25
N GLY A 289 13.39 -1.36 -17.92
CA GLY A 289 14.33 -1.99 -16.98
C GLY A 289 13.77 -2.08 -15.56
N LEU A 290 13.11 -1.03 -15.08
CA LEU A 290 12.45 -1.00 -13.77
C LEU A 290 11.26 -1.98 -13.71
N TYR A 291 10.46 -2.08 -14.77
CA TYR A 291 9.39 -3.09 -14.84
C TYR A 291 9.94 -4.52 -14.86
N GLN A 292 11.07 -4.76 -15.53
CA GLN A 292 11.72 -6.07 -15.51
C GLN A 292 12.19 -6.43 -14.09
N LEU A 293 12.83 -5.49 -13.39
CA LEU A 293 13.26 -5.69 -12.01
C LEU A 293 12.07 -5.95 -11.08
N ARG A 294 11.00 -5.17 -11.22
CA ARG A 294 9.74 -5.40 -10.49
C ARG A 294 9.20 -6.81 -10.74
N GLY A 295 9.22 -7.27 -12.00
CA GLY A 295 8.78 -8.61 -12.36
C GLY A 295 9.57 -9.71 -11.65
N MET A 296 10.90 -9.63 -11.65
CA MET A 296 11.75 -10.60 -10.96
C MET A 296 11.49 -10.64 -9.45
N LEU A 297 11.43 -9.47 -8.81
CA LEU A 297 11.13 -9.39 -7.37
C LEU A 297 9.74 -9.93 -7.01
N LEU A 298 8.77 -9.73 -7.91
CA LEU A 298 7.42 -10.27 -7.75
C LEU A 298 7.40 -11.80 -7.85
N ASP A 299 8.16 -12.37 -8.78
CA ASP A 299 8.26 -13.82 -8.94
C ASP A 299 8.95 -14.48 -7.75
N ASP A 300 10.02 -13.86 -7.23
CA ASP A 300 10.71 -14.29 -6.01
C ASP A 300 9.78 -14.23 -4.79
N ALA A 301 9.07 -13.12 -4.61
CA ALA A 301 8.09 -12.96 -3.53
C ALA A 301 6.95 -13.98 -3.62
N GLN A 302 6.48 -14.30 -4.83
CA GLN A 302 5.47 -15.34 -5.02
C GLN A 302 6.00 -16.74 -4.65
N ALA A 303 7.25 -17.04 -4.99
CA ALA A 303 7.87 -18.32 -4.66
C ALA A 303 8.01 -18.48 -3.14
N GLU A 304 8.49 -17.43 -2.47
CA GLU A 304 8.60 -17.37 -1.00
C GLU A 304 7.23 -17.53 -0.34
N MET A 305 6.23 -16.75 -0.76
CA MET A 305 4.86 -16.80 -0.25
C MET A 305 4.24 -18.20 -0.40
N LYS A 306 4.41 -18.85 -1.57
CA LYS A 306 3.91 -20.21 -1.81
C LYS A 306 4.58 -21.25 -0.91
N SER A 307 5.86 -21.04 -0.57
CA SER A 307 6.58 -21.92 0.36
C SER A 307 6.10 -21.74 1.80
N GLU A 308 5.83 -20.50 2.22
CA GLU A 308 5.43 -20.15 3.57
C GLU A 308 3.98 -20.58 3.87
N TYR A 309 3.07 -20.34 2.93
CA TYR A 309 1.64 -20.63 3.08
C TYR A 309 1.22 -21.97 2.45
N ARG A 310 2.16 -22.91 2.30
CA ARG A 310 1.87 -24.22 1.74
C ARG A 310 0.80 -24.93 2.58
N THR A 311 -0.27 -25.37 1.92
CA THR A 311 -1.35 -26.12 2.58
C THR A 311 -0.78 -27.38 3.23
N ARG A 312 -1.07 -27.62 4.52
CA ARG A 312 -0.71 -28.87 5.17
C ARG A 312 -1.47 -30.00 4.49
N VAL A 313 -0.74 -30.98 3.95
CA VAL A 313 -1.35 -32.23 3.47
C VAL A 313 -1.61 -33.11 4.69
N THR A 314 -2.84 -33.14 5.17
CA THR A 314 -3.24 -34.08 6.21
C THR A 314 -3.36 -35.46 5.56
N MET A 315 -2.38 -36.34 5.75
CA MET A 315 -2.50 -37.74 5.34
C MET A 315 -3.56 -38.41 6.22
N MET A 316 -4.70 -38.77 5.63
CA MET A 316 -5.72 -39.55 6.30
C MET A 316 -5.11 -40.91 6.71
N PRO A 317 -5.10 -41.29 8.00
CA PRO A 317 -4.61 -42.61 8.37
C PRO A 317 -5.52 -43.67 7.74
N THR A 318 -4.95 -44.51 6.88
CA THR A 318 -5.63 -45.66 6.28
C THR A 318 -6.18 -46.54 7.40
N ARG A 319 -7.50 -46.51 7.59
CA ARG A 319 -8.19 -47.32 8.59
C ARG A 319 -7.97 -48.78 8.21
N ALA A 320 -7.19 -49.51 9.00
CA ALA A 320 -7.06 -50.95 8.85
C ALA A 320 -8.44 -51.57 9.03
N VAL A 321 -8.97 -52.18 7.96
CA VAL A 321 -10.18 -53.00 8.01
C VAL A 321 -9.78 -54.31 8.67
N THR A 322 -10.20 -54.51 9.91
CA THR A 322 -10.21 -55.82 10.59
C THR A 322 -11.63 -56.32 10.68
#